data_AF-A0A2W4MD22-F1
#
_entry.id   AF-A0A2W4MD22-F1
#
_cell.length_a   1.000
_cell.length_b   1.000
_cell.length_c   1.000
_cell.angle_alpha   90.00
_cell.angle_beta   90.00
_cell.angle_gamma   90.00
#
_symmetry.space_group_name_H-M   'P 1'
#
loop_
_entity.id
_entity.type
_entity.pdbx_description
1 polymer ?
#
loop_
_entity_poly.entity_id
_entity_poly.type
_entity_poly.pdbx_seq_one_letter_code
_entity_poly.pdbx_strand_id
1 'polypeptide(L)'
;MAERFTKITHTSWGSKIANSFLGALFGVLLFLGSFVVLWLNEGRTDWSAVARRSTPVAGDTVDRSADGSFVSVTGALASPETLGDEPYLRPGPYIQLERVVEMYAWVERRESETRDNVGGSSTTVTNYTYEKEWTTSPGDSSRFAYPSGHENPAMPVEGRTAAVSRASVGAYQIDLAEIDLPAADRLTLRPEMVTLAPGQRLADNAIYMGRGTPSSPQIGDVRISYRALAAGTNVTAFGTLAGDRLVPYMHRGEQQFYRALTGSREQAIGALRSEYVIMGWVLRLVGFLMMWIGLSLVFGPISAFLDVLPILGRLSGTAIGALTFGVSLVLTAVTVLIAIIAHNIVLLAGGVPAARPGGDLGSGGGRPGGCGAG
;
A
#
# COMPACT_ATOMS: atom_id res chain seq x y z
N MET A 1 -10.80 -2.78 -32.04
CA MET A 1 -9.67 -2.17 -32.77
C MET A 1 -9.24 -0.95 -31.97
N ALA A 2 -7.95 -0.80 -31.72
CA ALA A 2 -7.39 0.37 -31.02
C ALA A 2 -7.14 1.48 -32.04
N GLU A 3 -7.51 2.72 -31.70
CA GLU A 3 -7.20 3.89 -32.53
C GLU A 3 -5.81 4.41 -32.19
N ARG A 4 -5.06 4.88 -33.19
CA ARG A 4 -3.66 5.30 -33.03
C ARG A 4 -3.42 6.66 -33.63
N PHE A 5 -2.73 7.52 -32.87
CA PHE A 5 -2.32 8.85 -33.29
C PHE A 5 -0.84 9.05 -32.99
N THR A 6 -0.15 9.84 -33.82
CA THR A 6 1.28 10.11 -33.66
C THR A 6 1.53 11.60 -33.57
N LYS A 7 2.24 12.03 -32.52
CA LYS A 7 2.71 13.41 -32.34
C LYS A 7 4.22 13.44 -32.41
N ILE A 8 4.76 14.24 -33.32
CA ILE A 8 6.21 14.44 -33.47
C ILE A 8 6.58 15.76 -32.80
N THR A 9 7.57 15.72 -31.91
CA THR A 9 8.13 16.90 -31.24
C THR A 9 9.63 16.99 -31.53
N HIS A 10 10.10 18.17 -31.89
CA HIS A 10 11.52 18.42 -32.13
C HIS A 10 12.12 19.20 -30.97
N THR A 11 13.24 18.70 -30.44
CA THR A 11 13.99 19.36 -29.37
C THR A 11 15.33 19.80 -29.93
N SER A 12 15.63 21.11 -29.81
CA SER A 12 16.91 21.66 -30.25
C SER A 12 18.06 21.21 -29.35
N TRP A 13 19.27 21.18 -29.90
CA TRP A 13 20.47 20.78 -29.16
C TRP A 13 20.74 21.68 -27.93
N GLY A 14 20.59 23.00 -28.07
CA GLY A 14 20.73 23.93 -26.94
C GLY A 14 19.69 23.70 -25.84
N SER A 15 18.45 23.35 -26.20
CA SER A 15 17.40 23.00 -25.23
C SER A 15 17.72 21.69 -24.51
N LYS A 16 18.26 20.68 -25.19
CA LYS A 16 18.73 19.44 -24.54
C LYS A 16 19.82 19.71 -23.52
N ILE A 17 20.81 20.53 -23.86
CA ILE A 17 21.88 20.91 -22.93
C ILE A 17 21.28 21.62 -21.72
N ALA A 18 20.43 22.63 -21.92
CA ALA A 18 19.78 23.34 -20.81
C ALA A 18 18.97 22.38 -19.91
N ASN A 19 18.16 21.51 -20.50
CA ASN A 19 17.37 20.51 -19.77
C ASN A 19 18.24 19.49 -19.03
N SER A 20 19.42 19.15 -19.57
CA SER A 20 20.36 18.24 -18.90
C SER A 20 20.94 18.82 -17.62
N PHE A 21 21.11 20.15 -17.51
CA PHE A 21 21.54 20.80 -16.27
C PHE A 21 20.44 20.78 -15.19
N LEU A 22 19.18 21.02 -15.58
CA LEU A 22 18.03 20.81 -14.67
C LEU A 22 17.92 19.35 -14.23
N GLY A 23 18.10 18.42 -15.17
CA GLY A 23 18.15 16.98 -14.90
C GLY A 23 19.27 16.60 -13.94
N ALA A 24 20.46 17.20 -14.08
CA ALA A 24 21.59 16.96 -13.19
C ALA A 24 21.30 17.42 -11.74
N LEU A 25 20.69 18.59 -11.55
CA LEU A 25 20.28 19.06 -10.23
C LEU A 25 19.29 18.11 -9.56
N PHE A 26 18.26 17.68 -10.31
CA PHE A 26 17.33 16.66 -9.83
C PHE A 26 18.04 15.34 -9.54
N GLY A 27 19.00 14.95 -10.39
CA GLY A 27 19.85 13.78 -10.21
C GLY A 27 20.61 13.79 -8.89
N VAL A 28 21.19 14.94 -8.50
CA VAL A 28 21.85 15.10 -7.19
C VAL A 28 20.86 14.85 -6.04
N LEU A 29 19.67 15.45 -6.11
CA LEU A 29 18.64 15.25 -5.07
C LEU A 29 18.20 13.79 -4.98
N LEU A 30 17.97 13.14 -6.12
CA LEU A 30 17.57 11.74 -6.19
C LEU A 30 18.66 10.80 -5.65
N PHE A 31 19.92 11.07 -6.01
CA PHE A 31 21.09 10.35 -5.52
C PHE A 31 21.22 10.48 -4.00
N LEU A 32 21.15 11.68 -3.43
CA LEU A 32 21.20 11.88 -1.98
C LEU A 32 20.00 11.27 -1.26
N GLY A 33 18.79 11.41 -1.83
CA GLY A 33 17.57 10.81 -1.31
C GLY A 33 17.63 9.28 -1.24
N SER A 34 18.36 8.63 -2.16
CA SER A 34 18.52 7.18 -2.16
C SER A 34 19.18 6.64 -0.87
N PHE A 35 20.16 7.36 -0.32
CA PHE A 35 20.79 6.98 0.95
C PHE A 35 19.81 7.03 2.11
N VAL A 36 18.93 8.05 2.14
CA VAL A 36 17.89 8.18 3.17
C VAL A 36 16.90 7.03 3.08
N VAL A 37 16.43 6.70 1.87
CA VAL A 37 15.51 5.56 1.65
C VAL A 37 16.15 4.24 2.09
N LEU A 38 17.39 3.97 1.70
CA LEU A 38 18.11 2.76 2.08
C LEU A 38 18.36 2.70 3.60
N TRP A 39 18.71 3.83 4.22
CA TRP A 39 18.93 3.91 5.65
C TRP A 39 17.65 3.62 6.45
N LEU A 40 16.55 4.31 6.12
CA LEU A 40 15.24 4.13 6.79
C LEU A 40 14.69 2.72 6.58
N ASN A 41 14.97 2.09 5.43
CA ASN A 41 14.57 0.71 5.16
C ASN A 41 15.15 -0.29 6.17
N GLU A 42 16.45 -0.17 6.50
CA GLU A 42 17.09 -1.07 7.47
C GLU A 42 16.67 -0.78 8.92
N GLY A 43 16.13 0.42 9.19
CA GLY A 43 15.58 0.80 10.49
C GLY A 43 14.12 0.40 10.71
N ARG A 44 13.46 -0.25 9.74
CA ARG A 44 12.04 -0.60 9.85
C ARG A 44 11.80 -1.67 10.91
N THR A 45 10.69 -1.53 11.63
CA THR A 45 10.26 -2.51 12.63
C THR A 45 9.85 -3.83 11.99
N ASP A 46 10.47 -4.93 12.44
CA ASP A 46 10.02 -6.28 12.14
C ASP A 46 8.81 -6.63 13.03
N TRP A 47 7.61 -6.36 12.52
CA TRP A 47 6.37 -6.68 13.21
C TRP A 47 6.19 -8.17 13.51
N SER A 48 6.86 -9.08 12.77
CA SER A 48 6.82 -10.50 13.10
C SER A 48 7.58 -10.81 14.40
N ALA A 49 8.71 -10.14 14.64
CA ALA A 49 9.47 -10.27 15.88
C ALA A 49 8.72 -9.64 17.06
N VAL A 50 8.02 -8.51 16.84
CA VAL A 50 7.14 -7.91 17.84
C VAL A 50 5.98 -8.87 18.16
N ALA A 51 5.24 -9.32 17.15
CA ALA A 51 4.10 -10.22 17.28
C ALA A 51 4.45 -11.54 17.97
N ARG A 52 5.66 -12.09 17.79
CA ARG A 52 6.12 -13.30 18.51
C ARG A 52 6.14 -13.14 20.03
N ARG A 53 6.33 -11.91 20.53
CA ARG A 53 6.33 -11.59 21.97
C ARG A 53 4.93 -11.44 22.57
N SER A 54 3.88 -11.47 21.75
CA SER A 54 2.50 -11.48 22.25
C SER A 54 2.22 -12.77 23.01
N THR A 55 1.45 -12.66 24.09
CA THR A 55 0.96 -13.81 24.86
C THR A 55 -0.24 -14.42 24.14
N PRO A 56 -0.19 -15.69 23.72
CA PRO A 56 -1.35 -16.34 23.12
C PRO A 56 -2.43 -16.54 24.19
N VAL A 57 -3.65 -16.08 23.91
CA VAL A 57 -4.82 -16.29 24.78
C VAL A 57 -5.86 -17.13 24.04
N ALA A 58 -6.64 -17.91 24.80
CA ALA A 58 -7.74 -18.69 24.24
C ALA A 58 -8.85 -17.76 23.75
N GLY A 59 -9.46 -18.09 22.60
CA GLY A 59 -10.49 -17.26 21.97
C GLY A 59 -11.91 -17.49 22.48
N ASP A 60 -12.15 -18.52 23.29
CA ASP A 60 -13.48 -18.91 23.76
C ASP A 60 -13.93 -18.13 25.00
N THR A 61 -12.99 -17.74 25.87
CA THR A 61 -13.25 -17.00 27.10
C THR A 61 -12.24 -15.88 27.29
N VAL A 62 -12.67 -14.79 27.91
CA VAL A 62 -11.80 -13.64 28.22
C VAL A 62 -10.82 -14.01 29.33
N ASP A 63 -9.53 -14.01 29.01
CA ASP A 63 -8.45 -14.25 29.97
C ASP A 63 -8.11 -12.96 30.74
N ARG A 64 -8.79 -12.76 31.87
CA ARG A 64 -8.55 -11.60 32.75
C ARG A 64 -7.15 -11.54 33.33
N SER A 65 -6.41 -12.65 33.34
CA SER A 65 -5.03 -12.66 33.85
C SER A 65 -4.03 -11.99 32.89
N ALA A 66 -4.41 -11.88 31.62
CA ALA A 66 -3.63 -11.21 30.57
C ALA A 66 -3.99 -9.73 30.38
N ASP A 67 -4.86 -9.16 31.22
CA ASP A 67 -5.29 -7.76 31.10
C ASP A 67 -4.10 -6.79 31.15
N GLY A 68 -4.12 -5.78 30.29
CA GLY A 68 -2.99 -4.86 30.06
C GLY A 68 -1.80 -5.45 29.31
N SER A 69 -1.80 -6.74 28.98
CA SER A 69 -0.70 -7.39 28.26
C SER A 69 -0.90 -7.32 26.75
N PHE A 70 0.22 -7.36 26.00
CA PHE A 70 0.18 -7.56 24.55
C PHE A 70 -0.14 -9.03 24.24
N VAL A 71 -1.29 -9.27 23.62
CA VAL A 71 -1.83 -10.60 23.38
C VAL A 71 -2.03 -10.90 21.90
N SER A 72 -2.16 -12.18 21.61
CA SER A 72 -2.63 -12.69 20.32
C SER A 72 -3.77 -13.65 20.56
N VAL A 73 -4.87 -13.49 19.84
CA VAL A 73 -6.04 -14.38 19.91
C VAL A 73 -6.35 -14.92 18.53
N THR A 74 -6.53 -16.23 18.42
CA THR A 74 -7.01 -16.89 17.21
C THR A 74 -8.47 -17.25 17.38
N GLY A 75 -9.31 -16.88 16.42
CA GLY A 75 -10.72 -17.20 16.45
C GLY A 75 -11.49 -16.73 15.22
N ALA A 76 -12.76 -17.10 15.17
CA ALA A 76 -13.67 -16.62 14.15
C ALA A 76 -13.95 -15.12 14.34
N LEU A 77 -13.79 -14.36 13.27
CA LEU A 77 -14.20 -12.97 13.20
C LEU A 77 -15.73 -12.92 13.12
N ALA A 78 -16.39 -12.33 14.11
CA ALA A 78 -17.83 -12.37 14.25
C ALA A 78 -18.42 -10.96 14.44
N SER A 79 -19.70 -10.82 14.09
CA SER A 79 -20.49 -9.63 14.39
C SER A 79 -21.94 -10.04 14.61
N PRO A 80 -22.67 -9.40 15.54
CA PRO A 80 -24.12 -9.56 15.64
C PRO A 80 -24.87 -8.81 14.53
N GLU A 81 -24.17 -7.96 13.76
CA GLU A 81 -24.74 -7.15 12.69
C GLU A 81 -24.65 -7.87 11.35
N THR A 82 -25.60 -7.56 10.48
CA THR A 82 -25.52 -7.90 9.05
C THR A 82 -25.18 -6.65 8.27
N LEU A 83 -24.32 -6.78 7.26
CA LEU A 83 -23.87 -5.66 6.43
C LEU A 83 -24.36 -5.85 5.00
N GLY A 84 -24.86 -4.78 4.39
CA GLY A 84 -25.27 -4.72 2.99
C GLY A 84 -24.79 -3.42 2.34
N ASP A 85 -25.18 -3.21 1.09
CA ASP A 85 -24.90 -1.96 0.37
C ASP A 85 -26.14 -1.57 -0.45
N GLU A 86 -27.05 -0.84 0.18
CA GLU A 86 -28.27 -0.38 -0.48
C GLU A 86 -27.95 0.60 -1.63
N PRO A 87 -28.69 0.53 -2.76
CA PRO A 87 -29.80 -0.39 -3.04
C PRO A 87 -29.36 -1.72 -3.68
N TYR A 88 -28.06 -1.99 -3.82
CA TYR A 88 -27.51 -3.03 -4.71
C TYR A 88 -27.39 -4.42 -4.07
N LEU A 89 -26.90 -4.49 -2.83
CA LEU A 89 -26.61 -5.73 -2.12
C LEU A 89 -27.40 -5.80 -0.82
N ARG A 90 -28.17 -6.87 -0.64
CA ARG A 90 -28.93 -7.14 0.58
C ARG A 90 -27.98 -7.42 1.76
N PRO A 91 -28.40 -7.11 3.00
CA PRO A 91 -27.59 -7.42 4.17
C PRO A 91 -27.28 -8.92 4.29
N GLY A 92 -26.02 -9.23 4.61
CA GLY A 92 -25.52 -10.57 4.84
C GLY A 92 -24.47 -10.64 5.95
N PRO A 93 -23.94 -11.82 6.26
CA PRO A 93 -22.97 -12.03 7.35
C PRO A 93 -21.57 -11.60 6.91
N TYR A 94 -21.35 -10.30 6.76
CA TYR A 94 -20.07 -9.70 6.38
C TYR A 94 -19.57 -8.75 7.47
N ILE A 95 -18.26 -8.76 7.70
CA ILE A 95 -17.58 -7.83 8.60
C ILE A 95 -17.21 -6.56 7.84
N GLN A 96 -16.75 -6.71 6.60
CA GLN A 96 -16.42 -5.62 5.69
C GLN A 96 -16.89 -5.96 4.27
N LEU A 97 -17.36 -4.94 3.56
CA LEU A 97 -17.71 -4.98 2.14
C LEU A 97 -16.97 -3.88 1.39
N GLU A 98 -16.39 -4.24 0.26
CA GLU A 98 -15.78 -3.34 -0.72
C GLU A 98 -16.58 -3.44 -2.02
N ARG A 99 -17.34 -2.40 -2.36
CA ARG A 99 -17.97 -2.22 -3.66
C ARG A 99 -16.93 -1.78 -4.66
N VAL A 100 -16.67 -2.64 -5.65
CA VAL A 100 -15.79 -2.38 -6.78
C VAL A 100 -16.66 -2.02 -7.99
N VAL A 101 -16.52 -0.80 -8.47
CA VAL A 101 -17.27 -0.31 -9.64
C VAL A 101 -16.30 -0.07 -10.79
N GLU A 102 -16.63 -0.60 -11.95
CA GLU A 102 -15.88 -0.36 -13.19
C GLU A 102 -16.82 0.18 -14.25
N MET A 103 -16.32 1.10 -15.07
CA MET A 103 -17.01 1.62 -16.25
C MET A 103 -16.26 1.16 -17.51
N TYR A 104 -17.00 0.74 -18.52
CA TYR A 104 -16.44 0.50 -19.84
C TYR A 104 -16.20 1.85 -20.51
N ALA A 105 -14.93 2.19 -20.69
CA ALA A 105 -14.51 3.55 -21.04
C ALA A 105 -13.30 3.51 -21.98
N TRP A 106 -13.07 4.63 -22.65
CA TRP A 106 -11.83 4.90 -23.36
C TRP A 106 -10.68 5.12 -22.39
N VAL A 107 -9.55 4.48 -22.69
CA VAL A 107 -8.29 4.62 -21.98
C VAL A 107 -7.20 4.99 -22.97
N GLU A 108 -6.57 6.14 -22.72
CA GLU A 108 -5.42 6.62 -23.46
C GLU A 108 -4.14 5.97 -22.93
N ARG A 109 -3.42 5.28 -23.81
CA ARG A 109 -2.05 4.82 -23.57
C ARG A 109 -1.07 5.64 -24.39
N ARG A 110 0.04 5.99 -23.77
CA ARG A 110 1.08 6.82 -24.38
C ARG A 110 2.41 6.08 -24.40
N GLU A 111 2.98 5.93 -25.58
CA GLU A 111 4.34 5.43 -25.78
C GLU A 111 5.16 6.52 -26.46
N SER A 112 6.40 6.71 -26.03
CA SER A 112 7.28 7.74 -26.60
C SER A 112 8.64 7.16 -26.94
N GLU A 113 9.06 7.34 -28.18
CA GLU A 113 10.41 7.00 -28.65
C GLU A 113 11.14 8.29 -29.00
N THR A 114 12.36 8.46 -28.50
CA THR A 114 13.21 9.61 -28.82
C THR A 114 14.41 9.14 -29.63
N ARG A 115 14.66 9.82 -30.76
CA ARG A 115 15.83 9.59 -31.61
C ARG A 115 16.66 10.85 -31.75
N ASP A 116 17.98 10.69 -31.65
CA ASP A 116 18.93 11.77 -31.85
C ASP A 116 19.25 11.95 -33.33
N ASN A 117 19.28 13.21 -33.77
CA ASN A 117 19.58 13.60 -35.14
C ASN A 117 21.03 14.07 -35.26
N VAL A 118 21.56 14.07 -36.48
CA VAL A 118 22.85 14.71 -36.79
C VAL A 118 22.78 16.20 -36.44
N GLY A 119 23.79 16.72 -35.73
CA GLY A 119 23.80 18.10 -35.22
C GLY A 119 23.17 18.28 -33.83
N GLY A 120 22.95 17.18 -33.09
CA GLY A 120 22.63 17.19 -31.66
C GLY A 120 21.16 17.42 -31.29
N SER A 121 20.28 17.71 -32.24
CA SER A 121 18.83 17.78 -31.97
C SER A 121 18.23 16.38 -31.72
N SER A 122 17.02 16.29 -31.18
CA SER A 122 16.24 15.03 -31.17
C SER A 122 14.85 15.21 -31.72
N THR A 123 14.31 14.10 -32.20
CA THR A 123 12.92 13.95 -32.59
C THR A 123 12.27 12.95 -31.63
N THR A 124 11.27 13.40 -30.88
CA THR A 124 10.43 12.53 -30.03
C THR A 124 9.14 12.23 -30.76
N VAL A 125 8.89 10.95 -31.01
CA VAL A 125 7.66 10.44 -31.58
C VAL A 125 6.83 9.88 -30.44
N THR A 126 5.73 10.56 -30.10
CA THR A 126 4.75 10.08 -29.12
C THR A 126 3.59 9.41 -29.86
N ASN A 127 3.40 8.12 -29.62
CA ASN A 127 2.25 7.36 -30.09
C ASN A 127 1.19 7.30 -28.99
N TYR A 128 -0.01 7.75 -29.31
CA TYR A 128 -1.20 7.63 -28.47
C TYR A 128 -2.03 6.47 -29.01
N THR A 129 -2.43 5.57 -28.13
CA THR A 129 -3.32 4.45 -28.44
C THR A 129 -4.55 4.58 -27.56
N TYR A 130 -5.74 4.55 -28.17
CA TYR A 130 -7.01 4.55 -27.45
C TYR A 130 -7.64 3.17 -27.52
N GLU A 131 -7.92 2.62 -26.34
CA GLU A 131 -8.57 1.33 -26.18
C GLU A 131 -9.80 1.45 -25.29
N LYS A 132 -10.75 0.56 -25.51
CA LYS A 132 -11.97 0.48 -24.70
C LYS A 132 -11.83 -0.67 -23.72
N GLU A 133 -11.84 -0.36 -22.44
CA GLU A 133 -11.63 -1.33 -21.36
C GLU A 133 -12.53 -1.03 -20.17
N TRP A 134 -12.70 -2.04 -19.31
CA TRP A 134 -13.30 -1.85 -17.99
C TRP A 134 -12.25 -1.25 -17.07
N THR A 135 -12.57 -0.11 -16.46
CA THR A 135 -11.66 0.58 -15.54
C THR A 135 -12.41 1.15 -14.34
N THR A 136 -11.77 1.14 -13.17
CA THR A 136 -12.28 1.75 -11.93
C THR A 136 -12.09 3.27 -11.89
N SER A 137 -11.24 3.81 -12.77
CA SER A 137 -10.89 5.23 -12.81
C SER A 137 -10.91 5.71 -14.26
N PRO A 138 -12.09 5.83 -14.89
CA PRO A 138 -12.19 6.32 -16.25
C PRO A 138 -11.55 7.70 -16.37
N GLY A 139 -10.68 7.86 -17.36
CA GLY A 139 -9.97 9.13 -17.59
C GLY A 139 -10.93 10.25 -17.97
N ASP A 140 -10.66 11.45 -17.46
CA ASP A 140 -11.31 12.68 -17.90
C ASP A 140 -10.95 12.94 -19.38
N SER A 141 -11.91 12.70 -20.27
CA SER A 141 -11.70 12.82 -21.72
C SER A 141 -11.24 14.21 -22.15
N SER A 142 -11.53 15.27 -21.38
CA SER A 142 -11.05 16.62 -21.70
C SER A 142 -9.52 16.74 -21.64
N ARG A 143 -8.86 15.81 -20.95
CA ARG A 143 -7.40 15.73 -20.81
C ARG A 143 -6.74 14.78 -21.80
N PHE A 144 -7.52 14.08 -22.63
CA PHE A 144 -6.97 13.25 -23.69
C PHE A 144 -6.28 14.13 -24.75
N ALA A 145 -5.20 13.61 -25.33
CA ALA A 145 -4.49 14.29 -26.43
C ALA A 145 -5.40 14.47 -27.66
N TYR A 146 -6.31 13.52 -27.90
CA TYR A 146 -7.30 13.53 -28.97
C TYR A 146 -8.70 13.22 -28.41
N PRO A 147 -9.39 14.19 -27.81
CA PRO A 147 -10.64 13.96 -27.08
C PRO A 147 -11.83 13.62 -28.00
N SER A 148 -11.84 14.17 -29.22
CA SER A 148 -12.94 13.95 -30.18
C SER A 148 -13.05 12.46 -30.54
N GLY A 149 -14.23 11.87 -30.30
CA GLY A 149 -14.50 10.45 -30.51
C GLY A 149 -14.09 9.54 -29.33
N HIS A 150 -13.47 10.10 -28.29
CA HIS A 150 -12.98 9.40 -27.11
C HIS A 150 -13.65 9.91 -25.82
N GLU A 151 -14.95 10.21 -25.89
CA GLU A 151 -15.70 10.76 -24.77
C GLU A 151 -16.12 9.67 -23.77
N ASN A 152 -15.73 9.85 -22.51
CA ASN A 152 -16.18 9.07 -21.38
C ASN A 152 -17.28 9.85 -20.65
N PRO A 153 -18.47 9.26 -20.42
CA PRO A 153 -19.47 9.87 -19.57
C PRO A 153 -19.00 9.90 -18.11
N ALA A 154 -19.66 10.74 -17.31
CA ALA A 154 -19.44 10.74 -15.86
C ALA A 154 -19.88 9.39 -15.26
N MET A 155 -19.07 8.88 -14.33
CA MET A 155 -19.32 7.61 -13.66
C MET A 155 -20.50 7.77 -12.68
N PRO A 156 -21.61 7.02 -12.85
CA PRO A 156 -22.83 7.24 -12.07
C PRO A 156 -22.78 6.65 -10.64
N VAL A 157 -21.84 5.75 -10.38
CA VAL A 157 -21.70 5.05 -9.10
C VAL A 157 -20.23 4.96 -8.74
N GLU A 158 -19.89 5.31 -7.50
CA GLU A 158 -18.52 5.23 -7.01
C GLU A 158 -18.26 3.95 -6.22
N GLY A 159 -17.00 3.53 -6.19
CA GLY A 159 -16.53 2.50 -5.25
C GLY A 159 -16.79 2.92 -3.80
N ARG A 160 -16.94 1.94 -2.91
CA ARG A 160 -17.21 2.20 -1.50
C ARG A 160 -16.71 1.06 -0.63
N THR A 161 -16.12 1.38 0.51
CA THR A 161 -15.84 0.39 1.57
C THR A 161 -16.72 0.69 2.77
N ALA A 162 -17.32 -0.35 3.34
CA ALA A 162 -18.12 -0.27 4.55
C ALA A 162 -17.77 -1.45 5.47
N ALA A 163 -17.91 -1.24 6.77
CA ALA A 163 -17.73 -2.27 7.79
C ALA A 163 -18.88 -2.20 8.80
N VAL A 164 -19.11 -3.29 9.52
CA VAL A 164 -20.02 -3.30 10.68
C VAL A 164 -19.49 -2.36 11.77
N SER A 165 -20.36 -1.97 12.71
CA SER A 165 -19.96 -1.08 13.81
C SER A 165 -19.37 -1.86 14.99
N ARG A 166 -19.69 -3.14 15.11
CA ARG A 166 -19.21 -4.02 16.18
C ARG A 166 -18.73 -5.35 15.61
N ALA A 167 -17.54 -5.77 16.01
CA ALA A 167 -17.02 -7.09 15.72
C ALA A 167 -16.19 -7.64 16.87
N SER A 168 -15.95 -8.95 16.85
CA SER A 168 -15.10 -9.65 17.81
C SER A 168 -14.27 -10.72 17.13
N VAL A 169 -13.15 -11.10 17.75
CA VAL A 169 -12.41 -12.33 17.44
C VAL A 169 -12.57 -13.25 18.65
N GLY A 170 -13.41 -14.27 18.49
CA GLY A 170 -13.86 -15.06 19.64
C GLY A 170 -14.58 -14.18 20.67
N ALA A 171 -14.17 -14.29 21.94
CA ALA A 171 -14.73 -13.53 23.06
C ALA A 171 -14.28 -12.06 23.15
N TYR A 172 -13.32 -11.62 22.33
CA TYR A 172 -12.70 -10.30 22.46
C TYR A 172 -13.23 -9.31 21.42
N GLN A 173 -13.74 -8.16 21.86
CA GLN A 173 -14.21 -7.09 20.99
C GLN A 173 -13.03 -6.40 20.29
N ILE A 174 -13.23 -6.00 19.04
CA ILE A 174 -12.26 -5.24 18.25
C ILE A 174 -12.89 -3.96 17.72
N ASP A 175 -12.06 -2.93 17.54
CA ASP A 175 -12.45 -1.68 16.90
C ASP A 175 -12.07 -1.72 15.41
N LEU A 176 -13.08 -1.75 14.56
CA LEU A 176 -12.92 -1.82 13.10
C LEU A 176 -12.44 -0.52 12.46
N ALA A 177 -12.49 0.60 13.18
CA ALA A 177 -11.94 1.88 12.71
C ALA A 177 -10.42 1.95 12.86
N GLU A 178 -9.85 1.18 13.80
CA GLU A 178 -8.43 1.24 14.13
C GLU A 178 -7.65 -0.04 13.77
N ILE A 179 -8.31 -1.21 13.76
CA ILE A 179 -7.64 -2.48 13.46
C ILE A 179 -7.40 -2.61 11.95
N ASP A 180 -6.17 -2.97 11.58
CA ASP A 180 -5.89 -3.39 10.21
C ASP A 180 -6.43 -4.81 9.99
N LEU A 181 -7.42 -4.93 9.10
CA LEU A 181 -8.11 -6.18 8.80
C LEU A 181 -7.44 -6.93 7.63
N PRO A 182 -7.64 -8.26 7.53
CA PRO A 182 -7.28 -8.98 6.33
C PRO A 182 -8.00 -8.43 5.09
N ALA A 183 -7.36 -8.55 3.93
CA ALA A 183 -7.99 -8.17 2.68
C ALA A 183 -9.29 -8.96 2.42
N ALA A 184 -10.30 -8.27 1.88
CA ALA A 184 -11.56 -8.88 1.50
C ALA A 184 -11.41 -9.78 0.26
N ASP A 185 -12.13 -10.91 0.21
CA ASP A 185 -12.12 -11.83 -0.93
C ASP A 185 -13.23 -11.51 -1.93
N ARG A 186 -13.08 -11.92 -3.19
CA ARG A 186 -14.12 -11.70 -4.20
C ARG A 186 -15.43 -12.39 -3.79
N LEU A 187 -16.50 -11.62 -3.64
CA LEU A 187 -17.82 -12.13 -3.33
C LEU A 187 -18.47 -12.69 -4.59
N THR A 188 -18.99 -13.92 -4.50
CA THR A 188 -19.80 -14.52 -5.57
C THR A 188 -21.26 -14.12 -5.36
N LEU A 189 -21.78 -13.24 -6.21
CA LEU A 189 -23.14 -12.73 -6.21
C LEU A 189 -24.12 -13.77 -6.75
N ARG A 190 -25.21 -13.94 -5.99
CA ARG A 190 -26.36 -14.78 -6.37
C ARG A 190 -27.61 -13.91 -6.51
N PRO A 191 -28.61 -14.31 -7.31
CA PRO A 191 -29.83 -13.52 -7.52
C PRO A 191 -30.53 -13.09 -6.22
N GLU A 192 -30.54 -13.96 -5.21
CA GLU A 192 -31.14 -13.72 -3.91
C GLU A 192 -30.40 -12.69 -3.04
N MET A 193 -29.14 -12.39 -3.36
CA MET A 193 -28.29 -11.45 -2.61
C MET A 193 -28.40 -10.02 -3.12
N VAL A 194 -28.81 -9.84 -4.38
CA VAL A 194 -28.83 -8.55 -5.04
C VAL A 194 -30.24 -8.00 -5.14
N THR A 195 -30.34 -6.69 -5.24
CA THR A 195 -31.58 -6.00 -5.60
C THR A 195 -31.33 -5.25 -6.89
N LEU A 196 -32.07 -5.63 -7.93
CA LEU A 196 -31.89 -5.11 -9.29
C LEU A 196 -32.97 -4.08 -9.60
N ALA A 197 -32.57 -2.84 -9.87
CA ALA A 197 -33.47 -1.82 -10.39
C ALA A 197 -33.81 -2.09 -11.87
N PRO A 198 -34.87 -1.48 -12.43
CA PRO A 198 -35.17 -1.58 -13.86
C PRO A 198 -33.95 -1.20 -14.72
N GLY A 199 -33.61 -2.04 -15.71
CA GLY A 199 -32.43 -1.87 -16.57
C GLY A 199 -31.13 -2.44 -15.98
N GLN A 200 -31.14 -2.95 -14.75
CA GLN A 200 -30.01 -3.68 -14.18
C GLN A 200 -30.19 -5.18 -14.36
N ARG A 201 -29.08 -5.91 -14.47
CA ARG A 201 -29.09 -7.38 -14.51
C ARG A 201 -27.84 -7.96 -13.88
N LEU A 202 -27.99 -9.11 -13.22
CA LEU A 202 -26.86 -9.87 -12.70
C LEU A 202 -26.23 -10.68 -13.84
N ALA A 203 -24.96 -10.42 -14.14
CA ALA A 203 -24.19 -11.15 -15.15
C ALA A 203 -22.69 -11.14 -14.81
N ASP A 204 -21.97 -12.22 -15.11
CA ASP A 204 -20.51 -12.34 -14.89
C ASP A 204 -20.05 -11.97 -13.47
N ASN A 205 -20.82 -12.38 -12.46
CA ASN A 205 -20.58 -12.07 -11.06
C ASN A 205 -20.55 -10.55 -10.75
N ALA A 206 -21.37 -9.78 -11.47
CA ALA A 206 -21.54 -8.34 -11.28
C ALA A 206 -22.97 -7.88 -11.58
N ILE A 207 -23.39 -6.80 -10.93
CA ILE A 207 -24.60 -6.07 -11.30
C ILE A 207 -24.23 -5.16 -12.47
N TYR A 208 -24.74 -5.49 -13.64
CA TYR A 208 -24.54 -4.75 -14.87
C TYR A 208 -25.62 -3.70 -15.05
N MET A 209 -25.23 -2.50 -15.46
CA MET A 209 -26.12 -1.41 -15.85
C MET A 209 -25.58 -0.69 -17.08
N GLY A 210 -26.44 -0.38 -18.03
CA GLY A 210 -26.03 0.23 -19.29
C GLY A 210 -26.80 -0.31 -20.49
N ARG A 211 -26.46 0.16 -21.68
CA ARG A 211 -27.16 -0.17 -22.93
C ARG A 211 -26.60 -1.43 -23.59
N GLY A 212 -25.33 -1.75 -23.36
CA GLY A 212 -24.67 -2.92 -23.94
C GLY A 212 -24.88 -4.22 -23.17
N THR A 213 -24.03 -5.20 -23.47
CA THR A 213 -23.95 -6.51 -22.81
C THR A 213 -22.53 -6.78 -22.28
N PRO A 214 -22.32 -7.63 -21.27
CA PRO A 214 -20.99 -8.00 -20.81
C PRO A 214 -20.08 -8.52 -21.93
N SER A 215 -20.67 -9.25 -22.89
CA SER A 215 -19.99 -9.75 -24.09
C SER A 215 -19.82 -8.69 -25.19
N SER A 216 -20.59 -7.61 -25.17
CA SER A 216 -20.53 -6.50 -26.13
C SER A 216 -20.85 -5.18 -25.42
N PRO A 217 -19.92 -4.69 -24.58
CA PRO A 217 -20.17 -3.51 -23.75
C PRO A 217 -20.11 -2.22 -24.57
N GLN A 218 -20.86 -1.21 -24.12
CA GLN A 218 -20.87 0.12 -24.70
C GLN A 218 -20.22 1.14 -23.75
N ILE A 219 -19.69 2.23 -24.31
CA ILE A 219 -19.06 3.28 -23.50
C ILE A 219 -20.08 3.83 -22.50
N GLY A 220 -19.66 3.89 -21.23
CA GLY A 220 -20.52 4.29 -20.11
C GLY A 220 -21.30 3.16 -19.45
N ASP A 221 -21.23 1.94 -19.97
CA ASP A 221 -21.77 0.79 -19.24
C ASP A 221 -20.96 0.57 -17.96
N VAL A 222 -21.64 0.19 -16.89
CA VAL A 222 -21.07 0.03 -15.55
C VAL A 222 -21.33 -1.38 -15.05
N ARG A 223 -20.35 -1.95 -14.35
CA ARG A 223 -20.51 -3.18 -13.61
C ARG A 223 -20.09 -2.97 -12.15
N ILE A 224 -20.93 -3.46 -11.24
CA ILE A 224 -20.68 -3.42 -9.80
C ILE A 224 -20.40 -4.85 -9.33
N SER A 225 -19.24 -5.06 -8.73
CA SER A 225 -18.88 -6.30 -8.06
C SER A 225 -18.49 -6.00 -6.61
N TYR A 226 -18.37 -7.05 -5.80
CA TYR A 226 -18.06 -6.90 -4.38
C TYR A 226 -16.88 -7.77 -3.98
N ARG A 227 -16.09 -7.26 -3.04
CA ARG A 227 -15.23 -8.07 -2.18
C ARG A 227 -15.79 -8.02 -0.76
N ALA A 228 -15.69 -9.12 -0.04
CA ALA A 228 -16.23 -9.24 1.31
C ALA A 228 -15.23 -9.95 2.23
N LEU A 229 -15.10 -9.41 3.45
CA LEU A 229 -14.55 -10.17 4.58
C LEU A 229 -15.75 -10.79 5.30
N ALA A 230 -15.95 -12.09 5.12
CA ALA A 230 -17.09 -12.80 5.69
C ALA A 230 -16.97 -12.96 7.20
N ALA A 231 -18.11 -12.91 7.90
CA ALA A 231 -18.17 -13.38 9.28
C ALA A 231 -17.88 -14.88 9.33
N GLY A 232 -17.25 -15.34 10.41
CA GLY A 232 -16.75 -16.70 10.56
C GLY A 232 -15.34 -16.93 10.01
N THR A 233 -14.74 -15.94 9.33
CA THR A 233 -13.34 -16.04 8.86
C THR A 233 -12.41 -16.23 10.05
N ASN A 234 -11.62 -17.31 10.05
CA ASN A 234 -10.68 -17.58 11.13
C ASN A 234 -9.45 -16.67 11.01
N VAL A 235 -9.21 -15.84 12.02
CA VAL A 235 -8.14 -14.85 12.05
C VAL A 235 -7.34 -14.95 13.34
N THR A 236 -6.12 -14.44 13.32
CA THR A 236 -5.36 -14.10 14.51
C THR A 236 -5.26 -12.59 14.64
N ALA A 237 -5.82 -12.04 15.72
CA ALA A 237 -5.72 -10.62 16.06
C ALA A 237 -4.62 -10.39 17.10
N PHE A 238 -3.90 -9.28 16.95
CA PHE A 238 -2.85 -8.82 17.86
C PHE A 238 -3.22 -7.44 18.42
N GLY A 239 -3.13 -7.28 19.73
CA GLY A 239 -3.41 -6.02 20.42
C GLY A 239 -3.12 -6.12 21.91
N THR A 240 -3.27 -5.01 22.63
CA THR A 240 -3.25 -5.01 24.10
C THR A 240 -4.63 -5.41 24.60
N LEU A 241 -4.70 -6.33 25.56
CA LEU A 241 -5.96 -6.66 26.22
C LEU A 241 -6.37 -5.54 27.18
N ALA A 242 -7.60 -5.08 27.09
CA ALA A 242 -8.21 -4.11 28.01
C ALA A 242 -9.63 -4.61 28.38
N GLY A 243 -9.72 -5.35 29.47
CA GLY A 243 -10.94 -6.06 29.87
C GLY A 243 -11.30 -7.15 28.86
N ASP A 244 -12.38 -6.93 28.10
CA ASP A 244 -12.87 -7.82 27.04
C ASP A 244 -12.56 -7.30 25.62
N ARG A 245 -11.73 -6.25 25.51
CA ARG A 245 -11.42 -5.59 24.24
C ARG A 245 -9.96 -5.74 23.88
N LEU A 246 -9.67 -5.90 22.59
CA LEU A 246 -8.34 -5.67 22.06
C LEU A 246 -8.23 -4.22 21.62
N VAL A 247 -7.25 -3.51 22.13
CA VAL A 247 -6.91 -2.14 21.75
C VAL A 247 -5.52 -2.10 21.13
N PRO A 248 -5.14 -0.99 20.46
CA PRO A 248 -3.83 -0.93 19.83
C PRO A 248 -2.66 -1.12 20.79
N TYR A 249 -1.66 -1.89 20.35
CA TYR A 249 -0.40 -2.03 21.07
C TYR A 249 0.58 -0.94 20.66
N MET A 250 1.18 -0.26 21.63
CA MET A 250 2.20 0.77 21.38
C MET A 250 3.60 0.18 21.52
N HIS A 251 4.26 -0.06 20.39
CA HIS A 251 5.65 -0.49 20.36
C HIS A 251 6.57 0.71 20.63
N ARG A 252 7.36 0.63 21.71
CA ARG A 252 8.27 1.70 22.18
C ARG A 252 7.57 3.04 22.46
N GLY A 253 6.24 3.03 22.66
CA GLY A 253 5.46 4.25 22.91
C GLY A 253 5.23 5.13 21.68
N GLU A 254 5.68 4.72 20.49
CA GLU A 254 5.63 5.56 19.27
C GLU A 254 4.89 4.89 18.12
N GLN A 255 5.04 3.57 17.96
CA GLN A 255 4.52 2.86 16.80
C GLN A 255 3.34 1.97 17.17
N GLN A 256 2.19 2.26 16.57
CA GLN A 256 0.98 1.47 16.74
C GLN A 256 1.06 0.12 16.02
N PHE A 257 0.63 -0.94 16.70
CA PHE A 257 0.40 -2.26 16.14
C PHE A 257 -0.96 -2.78 16.59
N TYR A 258 -1.90 -2.83 15.64
CA TYR A 258 -3.24 -3.37 15.86
C TYR A 258 -3.73 -3.99 14.57
N ARG A 259 -3.69 -5.32 14.50
CA ARG A 259 -3.86 -6.01 13.21
C ARG A 259 -4.43 -7.40 13.39
N ALA A 260 -5.30 -7.79 12.46
CA ALA A 260 -5.79 -9.15 12.29
C ALA A 260 -5.30 -9.71 10.96
N LEU A 261 -4.80 -10.95 10.98
CA LEU A 261 -4.40 -11.69 9.77
C LEU A 261 -5.13 -13.03 9.72
N THR A 262 -5.41 -13.55 8.52
CA THR A 262 -6.06 -14.85 8.36
C THR A 262 -5.19 -16.00 8.89
N GLY A 263 -5.84 -17.01 9.46
CA GLY A 263 -5.19 -18.26 9.85
C GLY A 263 -4.67 -18.29 11.29
N SER A 264 -3.85 -19.31 11.58
CA SER A 264 -3.27 -19.52 12.91
C SER A 264 -2.26 -18.43 13.27
N ARG A 265 -1.88 -18.37 14.55
CA ARG A 265 -0.84 -17.45 15.04
C ARG A 265 0.48 -17.59 14.28
N GLU A 266 0.90 -18.82 13.98
CA GLU A 266 2.13 -19.10 13.22
C GLU A 266 2.03 -18.60 11.78
N GLN A 267 0.89 -18.81 11.13
CA GLN A 267 0.62 -18.33 9.77
C GLN A 267 0.61 -16.80 9.73
N ALA A 268 -0.05 -16.15 10.69
CA ALA A 268 -0.12 -14.70 10.82
C ALA A 268 1.28 -14.08 11.03
N ILE A 269 2.07 -14.64 11.95
CA ILE A 269 3.46 -14.20 12.17
C ILE A 269 4.32 -14.46 10.93
N GLY A 270 4.10 -15.57 10.22
CA GLY A 270 4.76 -15.89 8.96
C GLY A 270 4.44 -14.86 7.87
N ALA A 271 3.19 -14.44 7.75
CA ALA A 271 2.76 -13.39 6.82
C ALA A 271 3.43 -12.04 7.14
N LEU A 272 3.46 -11.62 8.41
CA LEU A 272 4.19 -10.41 8.84
C LEU A 272 5.67 -10.48 8.48
N ARG A 273 6.29 -11.66 8.63
CA ARG A 273 7.70 -11.86 8.27
C ARG A 273 7.91 -11.76 6.76
N SER A 274 7.00 -12.33 5.98
CA SER A 274 7.04 -12.26 4.51
C SER A 274 6.94 -10.81 4.03
N GLU A 275 5.96 -10.06 4.53
CA GLU A 275 5.81 -8.63 4.25
C GLU A 275 7.05 -7.83 4.62
N TYR A 276 7.64 -8.13 5.79
CA TYR A 276 8.90 -7.52 6.21
C TYR A 276 10.03 -7.82 5.22
N VAL A 277 10.26 -9.08 4.84
CA VAL A 277 11.35 -9.44 3.94
C VAL A 277 11.13 -8.86 2.54
N ILE A 278 9.93 -8.98 1.97
CA ILE A 278 9.60 -8.51 0.63
C ILE A 278 9.76 -7.00 0.53
N MET A 279 9.16 -6.24 1.46
CA MET A 279 9.26 -4.78 1.46
C MET A 279 10.72 -4.33 1.61
N GLY A 280 11.51 -5.05 2.41
CA GLY A 280 12.95 -4.79 2.54
C GLY A 280 13.71 -4.88 1.21
N TRP A 281 13.42 -5.92 0.41
CA TRP A 281 14.02 -6.07 -0.92
C TRP A 281 13.49 -5.05 -1.94
N VAL A 282 12.19 -4.75 -1.91
CA VAL A 282 11.59 -3.74 -2.80
C VAL A 282 12.23 -2.38 -2.55
N LEU A 283 12.37 -1.95 -1.29
CA LEU A 283 12.98 -0.66 -0.96
C LEU A 283 14.48 -0.63 -1.27
N ARG A 284 15.21 -1.76 -1.14
CA ARG A 284 16.60 -1.86 -1.62
C ARG A 284 16.70 -1.69 -3.13
N LEU A 285 15.81 -2.32 -3.89
CA LEU A 285 15.76 -2.17 -5.34
C LEU A 285 15.41 -0.73 -5.72
N VAL A 286 14.39 -0.13 -5.09
CA VAL A 286 14.00 1.26 -5.34
C VAL A 286 15.15 2.21 -4.98
N GLY A 287 15.77 2.06 -3.81
CA GLY A 287 16.93 2.87 -3.41
C GLY A 287 18.10 2.73 -4.37
N PHE A 288 18.43 1.50 -4.81
CA PHE A 288 19.43 1.27 -5.84
C PHE A 288 19.09 1.99 -7.17
N LEU A 289 17.85 1.85 -7.64
CA LEU A 289 17.40 2.49 -8.89
C LEU A 289 17.44 4.02 -8.77
N MET A 290 17.02 4.58 -7.64
CA MET A 290 17.14 6.02 -7.36
C MET A 290 18.60 6.47 -7.42
N MET A 291 19.50 5.72 -6.80
CA MET A 291 20.94 6.03 -6.80
C MET A 291 21.51 5.99 -8.22
N TRP A 292 21.21 4.92 -8.98
CA TRP A 292 21.70 4.73 -10.33
C TRP A 292 21.16 5.77 -11.31
N ILE A 293 19.85 6.02 -11.28
CA ILE A 293 19.21 7.05 -12.11
C ILE A 293 19.73 8.42 -11.71
N GLY A 294 19.83 8.71 -10.41
CA GLY A 294 20.34 9.97 -9.91
C GLY A 294 21.76 10.26 -10.38
N LEU A 295 22.67 9.29 -10.23
CA LEU A 295 24.05 9.40 -10.68
C LEU A 295 24.14 9.51 -12.22
N SER A 296 23.33 8.75 -12.95
CA SER A 296 23.26 8.84 -14.42
C SER A 296 22.84 10.24 -14.89
N LEU A 297 21.87 10.86 -14.21
CA LEU A 297 21.40 12.22 -14.51
C LEU A 297 22.46 13.29 -14.23
N VAL A 298 23.27 13.12 -13.17
CA VAL A 298 24.39 14.03 -12.86
C VAL A 298 25.39 14.10 -14.01
N PHE A 299 25.65 12.98 -14.67
CA PHE A 299 26.53 12.92 -15.85
C PHE A 299 25.82 13.26 -17.17
N GLY A 300 24.51 13.52 -17.15
CA GLY A 300 23.69 13.85 -18.31
C GLY A 300 24.19 15.02 -19.17
N PRO A 301 24.71 16.12 -18.60
CA PRO A 301 25.30 17.20 -19.38
C PRO A 301 26.46 16.74 -20.27
N ILE A 302 27.32 15.83 -19.78
CA ILE A 302 28.47 15.33 -20.54
C ILE A 302 27.98 14.57 -21.79
N SER A 303 26.98 13.71 -21.65
CA SER A 303 26.39 13.01 -22.81
C SER A 303 25.73 13.98 -23.80
N ALA A 304 25.00 14.99 -23.31
CA ALA A 304 24.32 15.97 -24.17
C ALA A 304 25.30 16.80 -25.03
N PHE A 305 26.51 17.06 -24.53
CA PHE A 305 27.58 17.69 -25.30
C PHE A 305 28.16 16.76 -26.39
N LEU A 306 28.23 15.45 -26.13
CA LEU A 306 28.79 14.46 -27.06
C LEU A 306 27.79 14.02 -28.16
N ASP A 307 26.50 14.29 -27.98
CA ASP A 307 25.42 13.97 -28.92
C ASP A 307 25.49 14.69 -30.28
N VAL A 308 26.43 15.64 -30.46
CA VAL A 308 26.70 16.25 -31.77
C VAL A 308 27.08 15.19 -32.81
N LEU A 309 27.74 14.10 -32.38
CA LEU A 309 28.06 12.93 -33.20
C LEU A 309 27.25 11.70 -32.72
N PRO A 310 26.35 11.13 -33.55
CA PRO A 310 25.43 10.05 -33.14
C PRO A 310 26.10 8.76 -32.62
N ILE A 311 27.36 8.50 -32.98
CA ILE A 311 28.12 7.33 -32.51
C ILE A 311 28.72 7.60 -31.13
N LEU A 312 29.23 8.81 -30.89
CA LEU A 312 29.84 9.20 -29.62
C LEU A 312 28.78 9.39 -28.53
N GLY A 313 27.61 9.94 -28.86
CA GLY A 313 26.47 10.05 -27.93
C GLY A 313 26.01 8.69 -27.40
N ARG A 314 25.73 7.72 -28.29
CA ARG A 314 25.32 6.36 -27.88
C ARG A 314 26.39 5.62 -27.07
N LEU A 315 27.66 5.69 -27.50
CA LEU A 315 28.74 5.03 -26.79
C LEU A 315 28.96 5.64 -25.40
N SER A 316 28.99 6.97 -25.30
CA SER A 316 29.15 7.66 -24.01
C SER A 316 27.98 7.40 -23.06
N GLY A 317 26.74 7.42 -23.55
CA GLY A 317 25.56 7.09 -22.75
C GLY A 317 25.60 5.68 -22.17
N THR A 318 25.96 4.67 -22.98
CA THR A 318 26.11 3.29 -22.49
C THR A 318 27.27 3.12 -21.51
N ALA A 319 28.42 3.76 -21.77
CA ALA A 319 29.59 3.69 -20.90
C ALA A 319 29.33 4.37 -19.55
N ILE A 320 28.74 5.57 -19.55
CA ILE A 320 28.32 6.28 -18.34
C ILE A 320 27.27 5.44 -17.58
N GLY A 321 26.28 4.88 -18.28
CA GLY A 321 25.27 4.02 -17.67
C GLY A 321 25.87 2.79 -16.97
N ALA A 322 26.80 2.09 -17.62
CA ALA A 322 27.48 0.92 -17.04
C ALA A 322 28.40 1.29 -15.85
N LEU A 323 29.16 2.39 -15.97
CA LEU A 323 30.00 2.90 -14.90
C LEU A 323 29.17 3.28 -13.67
N THR A 324 28.12 4.08 -13.88
CA THR A 324 27.23 4.54 -12.81
C THR A 324 26.44 3.39 -12.19
N PHE A 325 26.07 2.36 -12.96
CA PHE A 325 25.48 1.13 -12.44
C PHE A 325 26.44 0.45 -11.44
N GLY A 326 27.69 0.23 -11.85
CA GLY A 326 28.71 -0.41 -11.00
C GLY A 326 28.97 0.38 -9.72
N VAL A 327 29.14 1.70 -9.84
CA VAL A 327 29.31 2.59 -8.68
C VAL A 327 28.09 2.54 -7.76
N SER A 328 26.88 2.63 -8.31
CA SER A 328 25.64 2.60 -7.53
C SER A 328 25.42 1.27 -6.83
N LEU A 329 25.83 0.16 -7.44
CA LEU A 329 25.74 -1.17 -6.83
C LEU A 329 26.66 -1.25 -5.60
N VAL A 330 27.91 -0.79 -5.73
CA VAL A 330 28.88 -0.76 -4.62
C VAL A 330 28.39 0.18 -3.51
N LEU A 331 27.98 1.40 -3.85
CA LEU A 331 27.48 2.37 -2.87
C LEU A 331 26.22 1.90 -2.17
N THR A 332 25.29 1.25 -2.88
CA THR A 332 24.09 0.65 -2.27
C THR A 332 24.48 -0.45 -1.30
N ALA A 333 25.35 -1.38 -1.70
CA ALA A 333 25.79 -2.47 -0.84
C ALA A 333 26.48 -1.97 0.43
N VAL A 334 27.37 -0.98 0.31
CA VAL A 334 28.03 -0.33 1.45
C VAL A 334 27.02 0.37 2.35
N THR A 335 26.07 1.13 1.78
CA THR A 335 25.04 1.84 2.53
C THR A 335 24.17 0.88 3.32
N VAL A 336 23.70 -0.20 2.68
CA VAL A 336 22.89 -1.24 3.33
C VAL A 336 23.70 -1.92 4.44
N LEU A 337 24.96 -2.28 4.19
CA LEU A 337 25.82 -2.91 5.21
C LEU A 337 26.01 -2.00 6.43
N ILE A 338 26.33 -0.72 6.20
CA ILE A 338 26.50 0.28 7.27
C ILE A 338 25.18 0.44 8.02
N ALA A 339 24.06 0.57 7.32
CA ALA A 339 22.76 0.75 7.94
C ALA A 339 22.35 -0.48 8.78
N ILE A 340 22.61 -1.71 8.32
CA ILE A 340 22.38 -2.93 9.10
C ILE A 340 23.22 -2.90 10.39
N ILE A 341 24.52 -2.60 10.28
CA ILE A 341 25.41 -2.57 11.44
C ILE A 341 24.96 -1.48 12.43
N ALA A 342 24.69 -0.28 11.94
CA ALA A 342 24.29 0.85 12.77
C ALA A 342 22.98 0.58 13.52
N HIS A 343 21.94 0.08 12.83
CA HIS A 343 20.67 -0.22 13.48
C HIS A 343 20.79 -1.40 14.45
N ASN A 344 21.62 -2.42 14.15
CA ASN A 344 21.88 -3.51 15.11
C ASN A 344 22.60 -3.02 16.37
N ILE A 345 23.61 -2.16 16.24
CA ILE A 345 24.32 -1.58 17.40
C ILE A 345 23.39 -0.69 18.22
N VAL A 346 22.60 0.16 17.56
CA VAL A 346 21.62 1.02 18.25
C VAL A 346 20.56 0.19 18.97
N LEU A 347 20.12 -0.93 18.39
CA LEU A 347 19.22 -1.87 19.07
C LEU A 347 19.84 -2.49 20.32
N LEU A 348 21.14 -2.80 20.29
CA LEU A 348 21.87 -3.34 21.44
C LEU A 348 22.16 -2.27 22.52
N ALA A 349 22.49 -1.05 22.11
CA ALA A 349 22.82 0.05 23.03
C ALA A 349 21.59 0.75 23.62
N GLY A 350 20.47 0.80 22.88
CA GLY A 350 19.20 1.38 23.30
C GLY A 350 18.31 0.44 24.13
N GLY A 351 18.73 -0.80 24.36
CA GLY A 351 18.09 -1.71 25.31
C GLY A 351 18.47 -1.37 26.76
N VAL A 352 17.71 -0.50 27.42
CA VAL A 352 17.83 -0.18 28.87
C VAL A 352 16.42 -0.06 29.45
N PRO A 353 16.14 -0.33 30.75
CA PRO A 353 16.59 -1.38 31.68
C PRO A 353 15.42 -2.33 32.06
N ALA A 354 15.70 -3.39 32.81
CA ALA A 354 14.68 -4.23 33.44
C ALA A 354 13.74 -3.39 34.33
N ALA A 355 12.43 -3.55 34.13
CA ALA A 355 11.42 -3.01 35.04
C ALA A 355 11.69 -3.52 36.46
N ARG A 356 11.93 -2.62 37.41
CA ARG A 356 11.92 -2.96 38.83
C ARG A 356 10.48 -3.35 39.21
N PRO A 357 10.26 -4.49 39.90
CA PRO A 357 8.99 -4.71 40.57
C PRO A 357 8.89 -3.70 41.72
N GLY A 358 7.90 -2.82 41.66
CA GLY A 358 7.57 -1.92 42.77
C GLY A 358 7.01 -2.72 43.93
N GLY A 359 7.84 -2.97 44.95
CA GLY A 359 7.42 -3.41 46.27
C GLY A 359 7.17 -2.21 47.20
N ASP A 360 6.16 -2.38 48.04
CA ASP A 360 5.90 -1.73 49.33
C ASP A 360 5.90 -0.20 49.43
N LEU A 361 4.70 0.37 49.53
CA LEU A 361 4.43 1.49 50.42
C LEU A 361 3.85 0.95 51.72
N GLY A 362 4.72 0.90 52.73
CA GLY A 362 4.40 0.55 54.10
C GLY A 362 3.48 1.54 54.80
N SER A 363 2.83 0.98 55.81
CA SER A 363 2.11 1.62 56.90
C SER A 363 2.78 2.91 57.44
N GLY A 364 2.01 3.99 57.52
CA GLY A 364 2.32 5.19 58.28
C GLY A 364 1.11 5.59 59.10
N GLY A 365 1.26 5.60 60.42
CA GLY A 365 0.16 5.62 61.41
C GLY A 365 -0.67 6.90 61.45
N GLY A 366 -1.98 6.71 61.59
CA GLY A 366 -2.93 7.71 62.07
C GLY A 366 -3.46 7.29 63.45
N ARG A 367 -3.15 8.08 64.48
CA ARG A 367 -3.65 7.95 65.86
C ARG A 367 -5.18 8.02 65.91
N PRO A 368 -5.86 7.24 66.77
CA PRO A 368 -7.17 7.61 67.26
C PRO A 368 -7.03 8.41 68.57
N GLY A 369 -7.54 9.64 68.59
CA GLY A 369 -7.85 10.35 69.82
C GLY A 369 -9.29 10.01 70.23
N GLY A 370 -9.49 9.51 71.46
CA GLY A 370 -10.84 9.28 71.99
C GLY A 370 -10.90 8.54 73.33
N CYS A 371 -10.92 9.32 74.42
CA CYS A 371 -11.65 9.17 75.70
C CYS A 371 -11.80 7.83 76.46
N GLY A 372 -11.62 7.92 77.79
CA GLY A 372 -12.21 7.06 78.84
C GLY A 372 -11.17 6.62 79.88
N ALA A 373 -10.94 7.36 80.98
CA ALA A 373 -11.71 7.39 82.24
C ALA A 373 -11.74 6.03 82.97
N GLY A 374 -11.17 5.98 84.17
CA GLY A 374 -11.21 4.84 85.10
C GLY A 374 -9.90 4.64 85.85
#